data_AF-A0A9X1MLB7-F1
#
_entry.id   AF-A0A9X1MLB7-F1
#
_cell.length_a   1.000
_cell.length_b   1.000
_cell.length_c   1.000
_cell.angle_alpha   90.00
_cell.angle_beta   90.00
_cell.angle_gamma   90.00
#
_symmetry.space_group_name_H-M   'P 1'
#
loop_
_entity.id
_entity.type
_entity.pdbx_description
1 polymer ?
#
loop_
_entity_poly.entity_id
_entity_poly.type
_entity_poly.pdbx_seq_one_letter_code
_entity_poly.pdbx_strand_id
1 'polypeptide(L)'
;MDELKKKVLLDLFVSPWTIVPIVGGLSAWLISWGVDGNTTLNLLGLVGVLTGVGIQASRLIFGLEELTQKAYGYLTEQQRREREARLDELSRRLEQDEDPRSEECLMKLRTLYASLESETNPRGTAYAFREQVDALFYAAIRQLERSLELWEKANRLPHGAGRPLLTERQKAVDEVVETVEHLASTVQQYHSFRLKDDDHELSKLRQELDRTMEVARRAEQVMDSIDAPPDHDEAKYER
;
A
#
# COMPACT_ATOMS: atom_id res chain seq x y z
N MET A 1 -15.61 -12.37 -10.84
CA MET A 1 -14.62 -12.42 -9.74
C MET A 1 -14.59 -13.76 -8.99
N ASP A 2 -15.58 -14.65 -9.15
CA ASP A 2 -15.61 -15.95 -8.43
C ASP A 2 -14.88 -17.11 -9.13
N GLU A 3 -14.77 -17.09 -10.47
CA GLU A 3 -14.14 -18.20 -11.21
C GLU A 3 -12.61 -18.27 -11.03
N LEU A 4 -11.93 -17.11 -10.95
CA LEU A 4 -10.50 -17.02 -10.71
C LEU A 4 -10.12 -17.52 -9.32
N LYS A 5 -10.87 -17.11 -8.28
CA LYS A 5 -10.67 -17.59 -6.91
C LYS A 5 -10.88 -19.10 -6.82
N LYS A 6 -11.90 -19.63 -7.51
CA LYS A 6 -12.22 -21.07 -7.53
C LYS A 6 -11.15 -21.90 -8.24
N LYS A 7 -10.61 -21.41 -9.37
CA LYS A 7 -9.53 -22.09 -10.11
C LYS A 7 -8.22 -22.10 -9.34
N VAL A 8 -7.89 -21.00 -8.67
CA VAL A 8 -6.66 -20.88 -7.86
C VAL A 8 -6.72 -21.76 -6.59
N LEU A 9 -7.89 -21.87 -5.94
CA LEU A 9 -8.09 -22.80 -4.83
C LEU A 9 -8.03 -24.27 -5.29
N LEU A 10 -8.52 -24.59 -6.50
CA LEU A 10 -8.47 -25.95 -7.04
C LEU A 10 -7.03 -26.39 -7.37
N ASP A 11 -6.23 -25.51 -7.98
CA ASP A 11 -4.82 -25.79 -8.29
C ASP A 11 -3.97 -25.97 -7.03
N LEU A 12 -4.30 -25.25 -5.94
CA LEU A 12 -3.63 -25.42 -4.65
C LEU A 12 -3.95 -26.77 -3.99
N PHE A 13 -5.15 -27.31 -4.23
CA PHE A 13 -5.59 -28.61 -3.71
C PHE A 13 -5.08 -29.80 -4.55
N VAL A 14 -4.68 -29.58 -5.80
CA VAL A 14 -4.26 -30.64 -6.75
C VAL A 14 -2.77 -30.53 -7.05
N SER A 15 -1.93 -30.31 -6.03
CA SER A 15 -0.48 -30.54 -6.17
C SER A 15 -0.20 -32.05 -6.00
N PRO A 16 0.45 -32.74 -6.97
CA PRO A 16 0.71 -34.18 -6.90
C PRO A 16 1.53 -34.63 -5.67
N TRP A 17 2.25 -33.71 -5.02
CA TRP A 17 3.14 -33.99 -3.90
C TRP A 17 2.46 -33.93 -2.51
N THR A 18 1.22 -33.43 -2.43
CA THR A 18 0.43 -33.39 -1.17
C THR A 18 -0.43 -34.63 -0.95
N ILE A 19 -0.59 -35.48 -1.97
CA ILE A 19 -1.42 -36.70 -1.87
C ILE A 19 -0.62 -37.87 -1.25
N VAL A 20 0.69 -37.91 -1.42
CA VAL A 20 1.55 -39.02 -0.96
C VAL A 20 1.53 -39.22 0.57
N PRO A 21 1.63 -38.19 1.43
CA PRO A 21 1.59 -38.38 2.88
C PRO A 21 0.20 -38.74 3.41
N ILE A 22 -0.85 -38.17 2.80
CA ILE A 22 -2.26 -38.38 3.21
C ILE A 22 -2.71 -39.79 2.85
N VAL A 23 -2.40 -40.24 1.63
CA VAL A 23 -2.70 -41.61 1.19
C VAL A 23 -1.80 -42.62 1.90
N GLY A 24 -0.51 -42.32 2.09
CA GLY A 24 0.41 -43.19 2.85
C GLY A 24 0.01 -43.37 4.31
N GLY A 25 -0.45 -42.30 4.97
CA GLY A 25 -0.97 -42.34 6.34
C GLY A 25 -2.28 -43.13 6.46
N LEU A 26 -3.23 -42.91 5.53
CA LEU A 26 -4.49 -43.68 5.49
C LEU A 26 -4.25 -45.16 5.19
N SER A 27 -3.30 -45.50 4.32
CA SER A 27 -2.91 -46.89 4.04
C SER A 27 -2.30 -47.57 5.26
N ALA A 28 -1.41 -46.89 6.01
CA ALA A 28 -0.85 -47.43 7.25
C ALA A 28 -1.90 -47.63 8.34
N TRP A 29 -2.88 -46.72 8.43
CA TRP A 29 -3.97 -46.81 9.41
C TRP A 29 -4.93 -47.97 9.10
N LEU A 30 -5.22 -48.22 7.82
CA LEU A 30 -6.02 -49.37 7.37
C LEU A 30 -5.30 -50.72 7.60
N ILE A 31 -3.97 -50.76 7.42
CA ILE A 31 -3.17 -51.97 7.70
C ILE A 31 -3.14 -52.27 9.21
N SER A 32 -3.10 -51.24 10.06
CA SER A 32 -3.14 -51.39 11.53
C SER A 32 -4.46 -51.98 12.05
N TRP A 33 -5.58 -51.75 11.35
CA TRP A 33 -6.88 -52.29 11.74
C TRP A 33 -7.06 -53.77 11.36
N GLY A 34 -6.20 -54.32 10.48
CA GLY A 34 -6.26 -55.70 9.99
C GLY A 34 -5.29 -56.69 10.64
N VAL A 35 -4.34 -56.23 11.46
CA VAL A 35 -3.36 -57.09 12.13
C VAL A 35 -3.36 -56.75 13.61
N ASP A 36 -4.00 -57.61 14.40
CA ASP A 36 -4.13 -57.65 15.87
C ASP A 36 -3.47 -56.49 16.63
N GLY A 37 -4.29 -55.52 17.04
CA GLY A 37 -3.90 -54.15 17.39
C GLY A 37 -2.82 -54.01 18.45
N ASN A 38 -1.61 -53.63 18.01
CA ASN A 38 -0.53 -53.19 18.90
C ASN A 38 -0.68 -51.69 19.23
N THR A 39 -0.90 -51.38 20.53
CA THR A 39 -1.11 -50.01 21.06
C THR A 39 0.00 -49.03 20.67
N THR A 40 1.25 -49.50 20.53
CA THR A 40 2.40 -48.66 20.17
C THR A 40 2.36 -48.21 18.70
N LEU A 41 1.90 -49.07 17.79
CA LEU A 41 1.72 -48.75 16.36
C LEU A 41 0.56 -47.79 16.14
N ASN A 42 -0.53 -47.93 16.89
CA ASN A 42 -1.66 -46.99 16.83
C ASN A 42 -1.30 -45.59 17.34
N LEU A 43 -0.51 -45.48 18.42
CA LEU A 43 0.00 -44.21 18.93
C LEU A 43 0.97 -43.54 17.96
N LEU A 44 1.91 -44.31 17.37
CA LEU A 44 2.85 -43.79 16.38
C LEU A 44 2.13 -43.30 15.12
N GLY A 45 1.12 -44.04 14.66
CA GLY A 45 0.26 -43.65 13.54
C GLY A 45 -0.55 -42.38 13.82
N LEU A 46 -1.12 -42.26 15.02
CA LEU A 46 -1.88 -41.07 15.43
C LEU A 46 -0.99 -39.83 15.53
N VAL A 47 0.21 -39.95 16.10
CA VAL A 47 1.19 -38.85 16.16
C VAL A 47 1.66 -38.46 14.76
N GLY A 48 1.89 -39.42 13.86
CA GLY A 48 2.23 -39.17 12.47
C GLY A 48 1.13 -38.41 11.71
N VAL A 49 -0.13 -38.82 11.88
CA VAL A 49 -1.29 -38.14 11.27
C VAL A 49 -1.45 -36.72 11.83
N LEU A 50 -1.38 -36.54 13.15
CA LEU A 50 -1.51 -35.22 13.77
C LEU A 50 -0.38 -34.26 13.38
N THR A 51 0.86 -34.77 13.30
CA THR A 51 2.01 -33.96 12.85
C THR A 51 1.90 -33.61 11.38
N GLY A 52 1.47 -34.55 10.53
CA GLY A 52 1.23 -34.31 9.11
C GLY A 52 0.11 -33.30 8.85
N VAL A 53 -1.00 -33.40 9.60
CA VAL A 53 -2.10 -32.44 9.56
C VAL A 53 -1.64 -31.06 10.05
N GLY A 54 -0.83 -31.00 11.11
CA GLY A 54 -0.26 -29.75 11.62
C GLY A 54 0.67 -29.05 10.62
N ILE A 55 1.59 -29.79 10.00
CA ILE A 55 2.50 -29.26 8.97
C ILE A 55 1.71 -28.80 7.74
N GLN A 56 0.73 -29.59 7.29
CA GLN A 56 -0.10 -29.24 6.14
C GLN A 56 -0.98 -28.01 6.42
N ALA A 57 -1.56 -27.90 7.62
CA ALA A 57 -2.33 -26.73 8.04
C ALA A 57 -1.45 -25.47 8.09
N SER A 58 -0.23 -25.56 8.63
CA SER A 58 0.70 -24.43 8.66
C SER A 58 1.06 -23.94 7.24
N ARG A 59 1.34 -24.85 6.31
CA ARG A 59 1.60 -24.51 4.90
C ARG A 59 0.40 -23.93 4.18
N LEU A 60 -0.81 -24.37 4.50
CA LEU A 60 -2.03 -23.80 3.93
C LEU A 60 -2.26 -22.38 4.42
N ILE A 61 -2.04 -22.11 5.71
CA ILE A 61 -2.20 -20.77 6.29
C ILE A 61 -1.16 -19.80 5.71
N PHE A 62 0.13 -20.16 5.77
CA PHE A 62 1.21 -19.30 5.26
C PHE A 62 1.26 -19.23 3.72
N GLY A 63 0.91 -20.32 3.02
CA GLY A 63 0.90 -20.35 1.56
C GLY A 63 -0.26 -19.56 0.94
N LEU A 64 -1.40 -19.45 1.64
CA LEU A 64 -2.52 -18.64 1.18
C LEU A 64 -2.18 -17.15 1.21
N GLU A 65 -1.44 -16.68 2.22
CA GLU A 65 -0.96 -15.29 2.33
C GLU A 65 -0.02 -14.94 1.17
N GLU A 66 0.98 -15.78 0.89
CA GLU A 66 1.89 -15.54 -0.25
C GLU A 66 1.15 -15.55 -1.60
N LEU A 67 0.19 -16.47 -1.77
CA LEU A 67 -0.57 -16.59 -3.01
C LEU A 67 -1.54 -15.42 -3.20
N THR A 68 -2.20 -14.99 -2.13
CA THR A 68 -3.08 -13.81 -2.16
C THR A 68 -2.29 -12.54 -2.36
N GLN A 69 -1.13 -12.38 -1.72
CA GLN A 69 -0.25 -11.23 -1.94
C GLN A 69 0.28 -11.18 -3.38
N LYS A 70 0.70 -12.32 -3.95
CA LYS A 70 1.11 -12.40 -5.36
C LYS A 70 -0.04 -12.09 -6.31
N ALA A 71 -1.24 -12.62 -6.04
CA ALA A 71 -2.43 -12.35 -6.85
C ALA A 71 -2.85 -10.87 -6.78
N TYR A 72 -2.79 -10.26 -5.59
CA TYR A 72 -3.07 -8.84 -5.40
C TYR A 72 -2.05 -7.98 -6.15
N GLY A 73 -0.75 -8.26 -5.98
CA GLY A 73 0.32 -7.56 -6.68
C GLY A 73 0.18 -7.65 -8.19
N TYR A 74 -0.15 -8.83 -8.72
CA TYR A 74 -0.39 -9.04 -10.16
C TYR A 74 -1.57 -8.19 -10.66
N LEU A 75 -2.69 -8.17 -9.94
CA LEU A 75 -3.87 -7.38 -10.32
C LEU A 75 -3.59 -5.88 -10.29
N THR A 76 -2.91 -5.38 -9.25
CA THR A 76 -2.56 -3.96 -9.12
C THR A 76 -1.60 -3.53 -10.24
N GLU A 77 -0.57 -4.34 -10.51
CA GLU A 77 0.39 -4.08 -11.58
C GLU A 77 -0.26 -4.11 -12.96
N GLN A 78 -1.16 -5.05 -13.21
CA GLN A 78 -1.92 -5.10 -14.46
C GLN A 78 -2.79 -3.84 -14.64
N GLN A 79 -3.52 -3.42 -13.61
CA GLN A 79 -4.33 -2.20 -13.66
C GLN A 79 -3.48 -0.95 -13.92
N ARG A 80 -2.29 -0.88 -13.30
CA ARG A 80 -1.36 0.22 -13.53
C ARG A 80 -0.88 0.25 -14.97
N ARG A 81 -0.47 -0.88 -15.54
CA ARG A 81 -0.04 -0.98 -16.94
C ARG A 81 -1.14 -0.61 -17.92
N GLU A 82 -2.37 -1.08 -17.69
CA GLU A 82 -3.51 -0.73 -18.53
C GLU A 82 -3.79 0.78 -18.50
N ARG A 83 -3.62 1.41 -17.34
CA ARG A 83 -3.75 2.86 -17.18
C ARG A 83 -2.63 3.59 -17.93
N GLU A 84 -1.38 3.21 -17.71
CA GLU A 84 -0.21 3.81 -18.39
C GLU A 84 -0.38 3.72 -19.92
N ALA A 85 -0.79 2.56 -20.44
CA ALA A 85 -1.05 2.38 -21.87
C ALA A 85 -2.16 3.30 -22.40
N ARG A 86 -3.24 3.51 -21.64
CA ARG A 86 -4.30 4.45 -22.02
C ARG A 86 -3.81 5.89 -22.03
N LEU A 87 -3.01 6.27 -21.04
CA LEU A 87 -2.43 7.60 -20.99
C LEU A 87 -1.48 7.82 -22.16
N ASP A 88 -0.67 6.81 -22.53
CA ASP A 88 0.28 6.90 -23.64
C ASP A 88 -0.43 7.06 -24.98
N GLU A 89 -1.53 6.33 -25.15
CA GLU A 89 -2.40 6.52 -26.30
C GLU A 89 -3.00 7.93 -26.33
N LEU A 90 -3.47 8.45 -25.19
CA LEU A 90 -3.97 9.82 -25.11
C LEU A 90 -2.88 10.84 -25.45
N SER A 91 -1.67 10.68 -24.92
CA SER A 91 -0.53 11.57 -25.20
C SER A 91 -0.23 11.63 -26.70
N ARG A 92 -0.12 10.47 -27.35
CA ARG A 92 0.12 10.36 -28.79
C ARG A 92 -0.96 11.02 -29.63
N ARG A 93 -2.21 11.04 -29.15
CA ARG A 93 -3.31 11.71 -29.83
C ARG A 93 -3.33 13.22 -29.56
N LEU A 94 -2.96 13.66 -28.36
CA LEU A 94 -2.83 15.07 -28.01
C LEU A 94 -1.64 15.74 -28.73
N GLU A 95 -0.57 15.00 -29.04
CA GLU A 95 0.53 15.51 -29.90
C GLU A 95 0.06 15.90 -31.31
N GLN A 96 -1.01 15.28 -31.81
CA GLN A 96 -1.60 15.62 -33.10
C GLN A 96 -2.51 16.85 -33.01
N ASP A 97 -2.82 17.26 -31.79
CA ASP A 97 -3.64 18.41 -31.51
C ASP A 97 -2.78 19.68 -31.53
N GLU A 98 -3.25 20.75 -32.19
CA GLU A 98 -2.50 22.01 -32.37
C GLU A 98 -2.42 22.87 -31.09
N ASP A 99 -2.61 22.30 -29.89
CA ASP A 99 -2.49 23.00 -28.60
C ASP A 99 -1.52 22.28 -27.64
N PRO A 100 -0.31 22.83 -27.47
CA PRO A 100 0.73 22.21 -26.64
C PRO A 100 0.37 22.17 -25.15
N ARG A 101 -0.59 22.97 -24.69
CA ARG A 101 -1.01 22.99 -23.28
C ARG A 101 -1.67 21.68 -22.88
N SER A 102 -2.35 21.01 -23.81
CA SER A 102 -3.05 19.76 -23.55
C SER A 102 -2.09 18.63 -23.18
N GLU A 103 -0.99 18.50 -23.93
CA GLU A 103 0.11 17.57 -23.66
C GLU A 103 0.84 17.94 -22.37
N GLU A 104 1.15 19.22 -22.17
CA GLU A 104 1.83 19.69 -20.95
C GLU A 104 1.03 19.38 -19.69
N CYS A 105 -0.30 19.59 -19.72
CA CYS A 105 -1.19 19.24 -18.63
C CYS A 105 -1.20 17.73 -18.35
N LEU A 106 -1.24 16.89 -19.39
CA LEU A 106 -1.18 15.44 -19.23
C LEU A 106 0.14 14.99 -18.58
N MET A 107 1.27 15.56 -19.02
CA MET A 107 2.58 15.28 -18.43
C MET A 107 2.65 15.70 -16.96
N LYS A 108 2.15 16.89 -16.62
CA LYS A 108 2.07 17.37 -15.23
C LYS A 108 1.20 16.45 -14.37
N LEU A 109 0.02 16.06 -14.86
CA LEU A 109 -0.87 15.12 -14.18
C LEU A 109 -0.19 13.79 -13.89
N ARG A 110 0.50 13.20 -14.88
CA ARG A 110 1.27 11.96 -14.69
C ARG A 110 2.33 12.09 -13.61
N THR A 111 3.06 13.19 -13.62
CA THR A 111 4.14 13.45 -12.66
C THR A 111 3.59 13.60 -11.24
N LEU A 112 2.53 14.39 -11.06
CA LEU A 112 1.85 14.57 -9.77
C LEU A 112 1.24 13.27 -9.25
N TYR A 113 0.66 12.48 -10.13
CA TYR A 113 0.07 11.21 -9.76
C TYR A 113 1.13 10.18 -9.34
N ALA A 114 2.22 10.09 -10.11
CA ALA A 114 3.33 9.19 -9.81
C ALA A 114 4.02 9.54 -8.48
N SER A 115 4.15 10.82 -8.14
CA SER A 115 4.73 11.22 -6.85
C SER A 115 3.88 10.73 -5.68
N LEU A 116 2.55 10.77 -5.80
CA LEU A 116 1.63 10.28 -4.77
C LEU A 116 1.53 8.75 -4.71
N GLU A 117 1.68 8.07 -5.85
CA GLU A 117 1.63 6.60 -5.90
C GLU A 117 2.83 5.96 -5.18
N SER A 118 3.97 6.64 -5.15
CA SER A 118 5.16 6.22 -4.42
C SER A 118 4.98 6.14 -2.89
N GLU A 119 3.94 6.79 -2.35
CA GLU A 119 3.62 6.73 -0.93
C GLU A 119 2.93 5.39 -0.58
N THR A 120 3.63 4.58 0.21
CA THR A 120 3.19 3.22 0.57
C THR A 120 2.17 3.26 1.72
N ASN A 121 0.99 2.67 1.50
CA ASN A 121 -0.09 2.49 2.50
C ASN A 121 -0.55 3.78 3.22
N PRO A 122 -1.24 4.70 2.52
CA PRO A 122 -1.88 5.84 3.18
C PRO A 122 -2.95 5.36 4.17
N ARG A 123 -2.86 5.80 5.44
CA ARG A 123 -3.88 5.56 6.47
C ARG A 123 -4.57 6.87 6.86
N GLY A 124 -5.83 6.79 7.28
CA GLY A 124 -6.58 7.95 7.80
C GLY A 124 -6.75 9.07 6.76
N THR A 125 -6.36 10.29 7.12
CA THR A 125 -6.50 11.50 6.28
C THR A 125 -5.73 11.41 4.96
N ALA A 126 -4.62 10.66 4.93
CA ALA A 126 -3.86 10.40 3.70
C ALA A 126 -4.65 9.60 2.66
N TYR A 127 -5.51 8.68 3.10
CA TYR A 127 -6.34 7.89 2.20
C TYR A 127 -7.43 8.75 1.53
N ALA A 128 -8.14 9.56 2.34
CA ALA A 128 -9.18 10.46 1.82
C ALA A 128 -8.61 11.53 0.89
N PHE A 129 -7.42 12.04 1.19
CA PHE A 129 -6.69 12.93 0.29
C PHE A 129 -6.40 12.27 -1.05
N ARG A 130 -5.88 11.03 -1.03
CA ARG A 130 -5.57 10.27 -2.24
C ARG A 130 -6.81 9.98 -3.09
N GLU A 131 -7.93 9.64 -2.48
CA GLU A 131 -9.20 9.41 -3.19
C GLU A 131 -9.68 10.68 -3.92
N GLN A 132 -9.54 11.85 -3.30
CA GLN A 132 -9.87 13.12 -3.94
C GLN A 132 -8.93 13.44 -5.11
N VAL A 133 -7.62 13.20 -4.94
CA VAL A 133 -6.65 13.37 -6.03
C VAL A 133 -6.95 12.42 -7.18
N ASP A 134 -7.26 11.15 -6.91
CA ASP A 134 -7.68 10.17 -7.91
C ASP A 134 -8.88 10.68 -8.72
N ALA A 135 -9.91 11.20 -8.04
CA ALA A 135 -11.10 11.73 -8.70
C ALA A 135 -10.78 12.91 -9.62
N LEU A 136 -9.96 13.86 -9.16
CA LEU A 136 -9.54 15.03 -9.96
C LEU A 136 -8.67 14.62 -11.15
N PHE A 137 -7.73 13.69 -10.94
CA PHE A 137 -6.87 13.15 -11.99
C PHE A 137 -7.70 12.56 -13.14
N TYR A 138 -8.65 11.67 -12.82
CA TYR A 138 -9.50 11.06 -13.84
C TYR A 138 -10.48 12.06 -14.48
N ALA A 139 -10.94 13.08 -13.74
CA ALA A 139 -11.77 14.13 -14.29
C ALA A 139 -11.00 14.97 -15.31
N ALA A 140 -9.76 15.34 -15.00
CA ALA A 140 -8.89 16.09 -15.90
C ALA A 140 -8.55 15.30 -17.17
N ILE A 141 -8.27 13.99 -17.05
CA ILE A 141 -8.05 13.11 -18.21
C ILE A 141 -9.29 13.07 -19.11
N ARG A 142 -10.49 12.87 -18.55
CA ARG A 142 -11.73 12.85 -19.34
C ARG A 142 -11.99 14.19 -20.05
N GLN A 143 -11.61 15.30 -19.42
CA GLN A 143 -11.78 16.62 -20.01
C GLN A 143 -10.77 16.87 -21.15
N LEU A 144 -9.54 16.34 -21.05
CA LEU A 144 -8.57 16.30 -22.15
C LEU A 144 -9.02 15.40 -23.32
N GLU A 145 -9.60 14.24 -23.02
CA GLU A 145 -10.21 13.37 -24.05
C GLU A 145 -11.34 14.11 -24.77
N ARG A 146 -12.21 14.81 -24.03
CA ARG A 146 -13.28 15.63 -24.59
C ARG A 146 -12.74 16.78 -25.44
N SER A 147 -11.70 17.48 -24.99
CA SER A 147 -11.11 18.59 -25.75
C SER A 147 -10.58 18.11 -27.10
N LEU A 148 -9.94 16.95 -27.11
CA LEU A 148 -9.47 16.30 -28.33
C LEU A 148 -10.62 15.89 -29.26
N GLU A 149 -11.69 15.29 -28.72
CA GLU A 149 -12.88 14.96 -29.53
C GLU A 149 -13.51 16.20 -30.16
N LEU A 150 -13.57 17.32 -29.43
CA LEU A 150 -14.09 18.59 -29.94
C LEU A 150 -13.24 19.11 -31.10
N TRP A 151 -11.91 18.99 -31.00
CA TRP A 151 -11.00 19.32 -32.10
C TRP A 151 -11.20 18.43 -33.32
N GLU A 152 -11.24 17.11 -33.13
CA GLU A 152 -11.44 16.16 -34.23
C GLU A 152 -12.77 16.42 -34.95
N LYS A 153 -13.84 16.71 -34.20
CA LYS A 153 -15.15 17.08 -34.74
C LYS A 153 -15.07 18.41 -35.49
N ALA A 154 -14.38 19.41 -34.96
CA ALA A 154 -14.21 20.71 -35.62
C ALA A 154 -13.43 20.58 -36.94
N ASN A 155 -12.41 19.73 -36.99
CA ASN A 155 -11.56 19.53 -38.17
C ASN A 155 -12.26 18.75 -39.30
N ARG A 156 -13.30 17.97 -38.97
CA ARG A 156 -14.15 17.28 -39.97
C ARG A 156 -15.21 18.20 -40.59
N LEU A 157 -15.45 19.37 -40.02
CA LEU A 157 -16.46 20.31 -40.51
C LEU A 157 -15.90 21.22 -41.62
N PRO A 158 -16.76 21.73 -42.51
CA PRO A 158 -16.36 22.76 -43.47
C PRO A 158 -15.78 24.00 -42.78
N HIS A 159 -14.92 24.73 -43.50
CA HIS A 159 -14.17 25.85 -42.95
C HIS A 159 -15.10 26.87 -42.27
N GLY A 160 -14.80 27.20 -41.00
CA GLY A 160 -15.55 28.15 -40.18
C GLY A 160 -16.73 27.57 -39.40
N ALA A 161 -17.29 26.42 -39.79
CA ALA A 161 -18.41 25.79 -39.08
C ALA A 161 -18.01 25.16 -37.73
N GLY A 162 -16.73 24.80 -37.57
CA GLY A 162 -16.18 24.24 -36.32
C GLY A 162 -15.85 25.27 -35.22
N ARG A 163 -16.02 26.58 -35.47
CA ARG A 163 -15.64 27.63 -34.50
C ARG A 163 -16.27 27.45 -33.11
N PRO A 164 -17.58 27.13 -32.96
CA PRO A 164 -18.15 26.91 -31.64
C PRO A 164 -17.51 25.76 -30.86
N LEU A 165 -17.13 24.68 -31.57
CA LEU A 165 -16.46 23.52 -30.97
C LEU A 165 -15.04 23.87 -30.51
N LEU A 166 -14.30 24.67 -31.28
CA LEU A 166 -12.98 25.16 -30.88
C LEU A 166 -13.06 26.09 -29.66
N THR A 167 -14.10 26.92 -29.56
CA THR A 167 -14.34 27.74 -28.36
C THR A 167 -14.67 26.89 -27.14
N GLU A 168 -15.49 25.84 -27.30
CA GLU A 168 -15.81 24.91 -26.21
C GLU A 168 -14.57 24.13 -25.78
N ARG A 169 -13.76 23.70 -26.75
CA ARG A 169 -12.48 23.06 -26.50
C ARG A 169 -11.56 23.95 -25.68
N GLN A 170 -11.41 25.21 -26.07
CA GLN A 170 -10.55 26.16 -25.36
C GLN A 170 -10.93 26.24 -23.88
N LYS A 171 -12.23 26.33 -23.58
CA LYS A 171 -12.74 26.33 -22.20
C LYS A 171 -12.39 25.03 -21.46
N ALA A 172 -12.52 23.89 -22.13
CA ALA A 172 -12.19 22.60 -21.54
C ALA A 172 -10.69 22.50 -21.20
N VAL A 173 -9.81 22.98 -22.09
CA VAL A 173 -8.36 23.02 -21.83
C VAL A 173 -8.04 23.99 -20.70
N ASP A 174 -8.64 25.18 -20.68
CA ASP A 174 -8.41 26.17 -19.63
C ASP A 174 -8.83 25.65 -18.24
N GLU A 175 -9.96 24.93 -18.15
CA GLU A 175 -10.40 24.27 -16.92
C GLU A 175 -9.44 23.18 -16.47
N VAL A 176 -8.87 22.40 -17.41
CA VAL A 176 -7.83 21.41 -17.08
C VAL A 176 -6.57 22.09 -16.56
N VAL A 177 -6.11 23.17 -17.20
CA VAL A 177 -4.95 23.93 -16.74
C VAL A 177 -5.13 24.38 -15.30
N GLU A 178 -6.26 25.02 -14.99
CA GLU A 178 -6.58 25.48 -13.63
C GLU A 178 -6.63 24.31 -12.64
N THR A 179 -7.24 23.19 -13.04
CA THR A 179 -7.33 21.99 -12.20
C THR A 179 -5.95 21.40 -11.90
N VAL A 180 -5.05 21.35 -12.88
CA VAL A 180 -3.69 20.84 -12.73
C VAL A 180 -2.86 21.74 -11.82
N GLU A 181 -2.98 23.06 -11.97
CA GLU A 181 -2.29 24.03 -11.10
C GLU A 181 -2.79 23.94 -9.66
N HIS A 182 -4.10 23.85 -9.48
CA HIS A 182 -4.71 23.66 -8.16
C HIS A 182 -4.25 22.33 -7.53
N LEU A 183 -4.24 21.25 -8.31
CA LEU A 183 -3.78 19.95 -7.84
C LEU A 183 -2.30 19.99 -7.42
N ALA A 184 -1.44 20.62 -8.22
CA ALA A 184 -0.03 20.79 -7.89
C ALA A 184 0.16 21.54 -6.57
N SER A 185 -0.55 22.66 -6.39
CA SER A 185 -0.53 23.43 -5.14
C SER A 185 -1.01 22.59 -3.95
N THR A 186 -2.11 21.85 -4.11
CA THR A 186 -2.68 21.01 -3.05
C THR A 186 -1.77 19.87 -2.65
N VAL A 187 -1.11 19.21 -3.61
CA VAL A 187 -0.11 18.17 -3.34
C VAL A 187 1.11 18.75 -2.63
N GLN A 188 1.59 19.93 -3.04
CA GLN A 188 2.70 20.61 -2.37
C GLN A 188 2.34 20.99 -0.93
N GLN A 189 1.14 21.51 -0.69
CA GLN A 189 0.65 21.82 0.65
C GLN A 189 0.58 20.56 1.51
N TYR A 190 0.05 19.46 0.98
CA TYR A 190 0.01 18.17 1.66
C TYR A 190 1.39 17.69 2.10
N HIS A 191 2.38 17.69 1.20
CA HIS A 191 3.76 17.34 1.57
C HIS A 191 4.35 18.28 2.63
N SER A 192 4.07 19.58 2.55
CA SER A 192 4.54 20.54 3.55
C SER A 192 3.93 20.31 4.93
N PHE A 193 2.67 19.87 5.00
CA PHE A 193 2.02 19.50 6.26
C PHE A 193 2.62 18.23 6.84
N ARG A 194 2.87 17.22 6.01
CA ARG A 194 3.53 15.97 6.43
C ARG A 194 4.91 16.22 7.04
N LEU A 195 5.76 17.01 6.38
CA LEU A 195 7.10 17.35 6.89
C LEU A 195 7.04 18.05 8.25
N LYS A 196 6.09 18.96 8.45
CA LYS A 196 5.90 19.67 9.74
C LYS A 196 5.42 18.73 10.84
N ASP A 197 4.56 17.77 10.51
CA ASP A 197 4.04 16.79 11.47
C ASP A 197 5.18 15.87 11.94
N ASP A 198 6.00 15.38 11.00
CA ASP A 198 7.18 14.55 11.29
C ASP A 198 8.22 15.32 12.16
N ASP A 199 8.48 16.60 11.86
CA ASP A 199 9.36 17.46 12.67
C ASP A 199 8.81 17.65 14.10
N HIS A 200 7.50 17.79 14.24
CA HIS A 200 6.85 17.92 15.54
C HIS A 200 6.94 16.63 16.36
N GLU A 201 6.71 15.47 15.73
CA GLU A 201 6.86 14.16 16.38
C GLU A 201 8.30 13.91 16.83
N LEU A 202 9.30 14.22 15.99
CA LEU A 202 10.72 14.12 16.36
C LEU A 202 11.07 15.05 17.52
N SER A 203 10.58 16.29 17.51
CA SER A 203 10.77 17.23 18.62
C SER A 203 10.16 16.70 19.92
N LYS A 204 8.98 16.08 19.85
CA LYS A 204 8.31 15.50 21.01
C LYS A 204 9.09 14.31 21.58
N LEU A 205 9.55 13.39 20.72
CA LEU A 205 10.36 12.24 21.12
C LEU A 205 11.68 12.66 21.78
N ARG A 206 12.33 13.73 21.26
CA ARG A 206 13.54 14.31 21.89
C ARG A 206 13.25 14.85 23.29
N GLN A 207 12.16 15.61 23.46
CA GLN A 207 11.76 16.12 24.77
C GLN A 207 11.43 14.98 25.75
N GLU A 208 10.79 13.93 25.29
CA GLU A 208 10.53 12.73 26.10
C GLU A 208 11.83 12.05 26.52
N LEU A 209 12.79 11.85 25.60
CA LEU A 209 14.11 11.29 25.91
C LEU A 209 14.85 12.14 26.95
N ASP A 210 14.92 13.46 26.77
CA ASP A 210 15.57 14.39 27.70
C ASP A 210 14.96 14.30 29.10
N ARG A 211 13.63 14.23 29.17
CA ARG A 211 12.89 14.05 30.42
C ARG A 211 13.23 12.72 31.09
N THR A 212 13.38 11.65 30.31
CA THR A 212 13.77 10.33 30.83
C THR A 212 15.20 10.36 31.37
N MET A 213 16.13 11.04 30.70
CA MET A 213 17.51 11.22 31.15
C MET A 213 17.59 12.06 32.43
N GLU A 214 16.77 13.11 32.55
CA GLU A 214 16.73 13.93 33.76
C GLU A 214 16.22 13.14 34.97
N VAL A 215 15.19 12.30 34.77
CA VAL A 215 14.69 11.38 35.81
C VAL A 215 15.77 10.39 36.20
N ALA A 216 16.51 9.81 35.24
CA ALA A 216 17.61 8.90 35.52
C ALA A 216 18.74 9.57 36.33
N ARG A 217 19.15 10.79 35.96
CA ARG A 217 20.16 11.56 36.72
C ARG A 217 19.70 11.88 38.13
N ARG A 218 18.43 12.26 38.34
CA ARG A 218 17.90 12.51 39.69
C ARG A 218 17.85 11.23 40.52
N ALA A 219 17.48 10.10 39.93
CA ALA A 219 17.48 8.83 40.63
C ALA A 219 18.91 8.43 41.08
N GLU A 220 19.90 8.66 40.22
CA GLU A 220 21.31 8.45 40.52
C GLU A 220 21.80 9.38 41.65
N GLN A 221 21.47 10.67 41.61
CA GLN A 221 21.80 11.62 42.69
C GLN A 221 21.16 11.25 44.03
N VAL A 222 19.93 10.73 44.01
CA VAL A 222 19.25 10.25 45.22
C VAL A 222 19.96 9.02 45.77
N MET A 223 20.33 8.06 44.93
CA MET A 223 21.13 6.88 45.35
C MET A 223 22.47 7.31 45.95
N ASP A 224 23.17 8.23 45.31
CA ASP A 224 24.48 8.74 45.78
C ASP A 224 24.35 9.49 47.12
N SER A 225 23.23 10.21 47.33
CA SER A 225 22.94 10.86 48.61
C SER A 225 22.56 9.89 49.74
N ILE A 226 22.08 8.70 49.40
CA ILE A 226 21.73 7.64 50.37
C ILE A 226 22.98 6.82 50.74
N ASP A 227 23.94 6.67 49.84
CA ASP A 227 25.23 6.01 50.07
C ASP A 227 26.29 6.93 50.74
N ALA A 228 26.01 8.24 50.86
CA ALA A 228 26.89 9.16 51.58
C ALA A 228 26.91 8.82 53.10
N PRO A 229 28.09 8.52 53.69
CA PRO A 229 28.19 8.15 55.09
C PRO A 229 27.74 9.31 56.01
N PRO A 230 27.07 9.04 57.13
CA PRO A 230 26.59 10.10 58.03
C PRO A 230 27.77 10.89 58.61
N ASP A 231 27.73 12.21 58.43
CA ASP A 231 28.64 13.16 59.07
C ASP A 231 28.29 13.21 60.57
N HIS A 232 28.95 12.33 61.33
CA HIS A 232 28.88 12.34 62.79
C HIS A 232 29.78 13.46 63.32
N ASP A 233 29.19 14.63 63.49
CA ASP A 233 29.82 15.76 64.16
C ASP A 233 29.88 15.48 65.68
N GLU A 234 30.96 14.83 66.13
CA GLU A 234 31.17 14.36 67.52
C GLU A 234 31.30 15.51 68.55
N ALA A 235 31.28 16.78 68.14
CA ALA A 235 31.49 17.92 69.04
C ALA A 235 30.30 18.25 69.98
N LYS A 236 29.20 17.48 69.96
CA LYS A 236 27.96 17.83 70.68
C LYS A 236 27.67 17.05 71.97
N TYR A 237 28.55 16.14 72.38
CA TYR A 237 28.28 15.24 73.52
C TYR A 237 29.30 15.28 74.68
N GLU A 238 30.24 16.25 74.71
CA GLU A 238 31.06 16.48 75.90
C GLU A 238 30.49 17.61 76.76
N ARG A 239 29.66 17.25 77.75
CA ARG A 239 29.44 18.02 78.99
C ARG A 239 29.06 17.11 80.14
#